data_AF-A0A936DPE8-F1
#
_entry.id   AF-A0A936DPE8-F1
#
_cell.length_a   1.000
_cell.length_b   1.000
_cell.length_c   1.000
_cell.angle_alpha   90.00
_cell.angle_beta   90.00
_cell.angle_gamma   90.00
#
_symmetry.space_group_name_H-M   'P 1'
#
loop_
_entity.id
_entity.type
_entity.pdbx_description
1 polymer ?
#
loop_
_entity_poly.entity_id
_entity_poly.type
_entity_poly.pdbx_seq_one_letter_code
_entity_poly.pdbx_strand_id
1 'polypeptide(L)'
;MGDNLFPEYSEQFLEDADHEKKWLAIIQQRVEELLEKDPGLLFSHLYRLDVEESILQTILKNVSSDQLPTAISEEIWKRQKARIMSRKNNPQGWILDSDF
;
A
#
# COMPACT_ATOMS: atom_id res chain seq x y z
N MET A 1 14.47 -1.76 -13.63
CA MET A 1 13.02 -2.02 -13.56
C MET A 1 12.68 -1.94 -12.08
N GLY A 2 11.84 -0.99 -11.67
CA GLY A 2 11.42 -0.91 -10.27
C GLY A 2 10.49 -2.08 -10.01
N ASP A 3 10.92 -3.08 -9.24
CA ASP A 3 10.08 -4.21 -8.90
C ASP A 3 8.90 -3.72 -8.05
N ASN A 4 7.74 -3.58 -8.69
CA ASN A 4 6.48 -3.38 -7.99
C ASN A 4 6.20 -4.66 -7.20
N LEU A 5 6.58 -4.65 -5.91
CA LEU A 5 6.44 -5.80 -5.01
C LEU A 5 4.99 -6.17 -4.75
N PHE A 6 4.09 -5.22 -4.88
CA PHE A 6 2.65 -5.41 -4.85
C PHE A 6 2.07 -5.01 -6.19
N PRO A 7 0.99 -5.67 -6.62
CA PRO A 7 0.36 -5.32 -7.87
C PRO A 7 -0.23 -3.90 -7.78
N GLU A 8 -0.35 -3.22 -8.93
CA GLU A 8 -0.95 -1.88 -9.02
C GLU A 8 -2.46 -1.99 -9.22
N TYR A 9 -3.24 -1.32 -8.37
CA TYR A 9 -4.68 -1.40 -8.45
C TYR A 9 -5.24 -0.44 -9.49
N SER A 10 -6.15 -0.93 -10.31
CA SER A 10 -6.79 -0.15 -11.37
C SER A 10 -7.97 0.65 -10.81
N GLU A 11 -8.10 1.90 -11.25
CA GLU A 11 -9.25 2.78 -10.96
C GLU A 11 -10.59 2.14 -11.24
N GLN A 12 -10.63 1.25 -12.24
CA GLN A 12 -11.82 0.58 -12.75
C GLN A 12 -12.48 -0.32 -11.71
N PHE A 13 -11.75 -0.73 -10.66
CA PHE A 13 -12.23 -1.68 -9.67
C PHE A 13 -12.47 -1.06 -8.29
N LEU A 14 -12.22 0.24 -8.10
CA LEU A 14 -12.25 0.95 -6.80
C LEU A 14 -13.49 0.75 -5.93
N GLU A 15 -14.63 0.47 -6.57
CA GLU A 15 -15.95 0.33 -5.95
C GLU A 15 -16.48 -1.12 -5.99
N ASP A 16 -15.67 -2.07 -6.49
CA ASP A 16 -16.02 -3.48 -6.54
C ASP A 16 -15.46 -4.22 -5.32
N ALA A 17 -16.36 -4.53 -4.38
CA ALA A 17 -16.02 -5.21 -3.13
C ALA A 17 -15.44 -6.63 -3.31
N ASP A 18 -15.82 -7.34 -4.38
CA ASP A 18 -15.30 -8.68 -4.63
C ASP A 18 -13.88 -8.61 -5.20
N HIS A 19 -13.59 -7.61 -6.03
CA HIS A 19 -12.23 -7.33 -6.48
C HIS A 19 -11.34 -6.82 -5.35
N GLU A 20 -11.84 -5.94 -4.48
CA GLU A 20 -11.11 -5.47 -3.30
C GLU A 20 -10.68 -6.63 -2.39
N LYS A 21 -11.56 -7.59 -2.10
CA LYS A 21 -11.23 -8.78 -1.31
C LYS A 21 -10.13 -9.63 -1.96
N LYS A 22 -10.24 -9.89 -3.26
CA LYS A 22 -9.22 -10.64 -4.01
C LYS A 22 -7.87 -9.91 -3.98
N TRP A 23 -7.91 -8.58 -4.06
CA TRP A 23 -6.72 -7.76 -4.03
C TRP A 23 -6.02 -7.79 -2.68
N LEU A 24 -6.78 -7.60 -1.60
CA LEU A 24 -6.27 -7.72 -0.24
C LEU A 24 -5.65 -9.10 0.01
N ALA A 25 -6.26 -10.17 -0.50
CA ALA A 25 -5.70 -11.52 -0.39
C ALA A 25 -4.33 -11.65 -1.09
N ILE A 26 -4.17 -11.04 -2.27
CA ILE A 26 -2.88 -11.05 -3.00
C ILE A 26 -1.82 -10.25 -2.24
N ILE A 27 -2.17 -9.06 -1.75
CA ILE A 27 -1.25 -8.23 -0.95
C ILE A 27 -0.87 -8.99 0.33
N GLN A 28 -1.84 -9.54 1.04
CA GLN A 28 -1.63 -10.26 2.29
C GLN A 28 -0.69 -11.46 2.10
N GLN A 29 -0.92 -12.29 1.09
CA GLN A 29 -0.03 -13.42 0.77
C GLN A 29 1.40 -12.92 0.55
N ARG A 30 1.56 -11.81 -0.17
CA ARG A 30 2.88 -11.25 -0.45
C ARG A 30 3.55 -10.63 0.78
N VAL A 31 2.77 -9.98 1.65
CA VAL A 31 3.27 -9.46 2.93
C VAL A 31 3.73 -10.60 3.82
N GLU A 32 2.95 -11.69 3.91
CA GLU A 32 3.30 -12.89 4.68
C GLU A 32 4.64 -13.47 4.21
N GLU A 33 4.80 -13.66 2.89
CA GLU A 33 6.06 -14.14 2.31
C GLU A 33 7.25 -13.22 2.65
N LEU A 34 7.06 -11.89 2.61
CA LEU A 34 8.13 -10.95 2.88
C LEU A 34 8.43 -10.84 4.37
N LEU A 35 7.43 -10.91 5.25
CA LEU A 35 7.66 -10.97 6.70
C LEU A 35 8.47 -12.21 7.10
N GLU A 36 8.32 -13.32 6.38
CA GLU A 36 9.10 -14.53 6.64
C GLU A 36 10.51 -14.46 6.01
N LYS A 37 10.59 -14.03 4.75
CA LYS A 37 11.83 -14.17 3.95
C LYS A 37 12.71 -12.94 3.93
N ASP A 38 12.12 -11.74 3.89
CA ASP A 38 12.86 -10.47 3.83
C ASP A 38 12.04 -9.28 4.36
N PRO A 39 11.95 -9.12 5.69
CA PRO A 39 11.23 -8.00 6.30
C PRO A 39 11.81 -6.64 5.91
N GLY A 40 13.12 -6.58 5.66
CA GLY A 40 13.80 -5.34 5.27
C GLY A 40 13.29 -4.81 3.94
N LEU A 41 13.08 -5.72 2.98
CA LEU A 41 12.48 -5.38 1.68
C LEU A 41 11.02 -4.92 1.82
N LEU A 42 10.23 -5.56 2.69
CA LEU A 42 8.86 -5.12 2.99
C LEU A 42 8.86 -3.67 3.51
N PHE A 43 9.64 -3.38 4.55
CA PHE A 43 9.68 -2.03 5.14
C PHE A 43 10.21 -1.00 4.15
N SER A 44 11.25 -1.32 3.36
CA SER A 44 11.75 -0.45 2.28
C SER A 44 10.64 -0.07 1.30
N HIS A 45 9.74 -1.00 0.98
CA HIS A 45 8.63 -0.74 0.09
C HIS A 45 7.50 0.05 0.76
N LEU A 46 7.18 -0.24 2.03
CA LEU A 46 6.19 0.52 2.80
C LEU A 46 6.57 2.01 2.89
N TYR A 47 7.85 2.33 3.06
CA TYR A 47 8.35 3.71 2.98
C TYR A 47 8.10 4.36 1.61
N ARG A 48 8.32 3.63 0.49
CA ARG A 48 8.03 4.15 -0.86
C ARG A 48 6.53 4.30 -1.12
N LEU A 49 5.70 3.51 -0.44
CA LEU A 49 4.25 3.65 -0.43
C LEU A 49 3.77 4.80 0.46
N ASP A 50 4.69 5.54 1.07
CA ASP A 50 4.40 6.64 1.98
C ASP A 50 3.56 6.17 3.18
N VAL A 51 3.85 4.98 3.69
CA VAL A 51 3.24 4.49 4.93
C VAL A 51 3.95 5.15 6.10
N GLU A 52 3.20 5.83 6.97
CA GLU A 52 3.75 6.50 8.14
C GLU A 52 4.37 5.53 9.14
N GLU A 53 5.55 5.87 9.64
CA GLU A 53 6.27 5.06 10.63
C GLU A 53 5.46 4.90 11.93
N SER A 54 4.72 5.93 12.35
CA SER A 54 3.83 5.88 13.50
C SER A 54 2.75 4.80 13.38
N ILE A 55 2.20 4.62 12.17
CA ILE A 55 1.20 3.58 11.87
C ILE A 55 1.87 2.20 11.94
N LEU A 56 3.04 2.04 11.32
CA LEU A 56 3.78 0.78 11.37
C LEU A 56 4.15 0.38 12.80
N GLN A 57 4.66 1.31 13.60
CA GLN A 57 4.96 1.06 15.00
C GLN A 57 3.70 0.69 15.80
N THR A 58 2.56 1.30 15.49
CA THR A 58 1.27 0.98 16.12
C THR A 58 0.86 -0.45 15.78
N ILE A 59 0.94 -0.85 14.51
CA ILE A 59 0.64 -2.22 14.06
C ILE A 59 1.57 -3.22 14.76
N LEU A 60 2.89 -2.99 14.70
CA LEU A 60 3.88 -3.91 15.27
C LEU A 60 3.78 -4.08 16.80
N LYS A 61 3.28 -3.07 17.51
CA LYS A 61 3.13 -3.12 18.98
C LYS A 61 1.81 -3.72 19.44
N ASN A 62 0.72 -3.48 18.69
CA ASN A 62 -0.64 -3.74 19.16
C ASN A 62 -1.32 -4.91 18.44
N VAL A 63 -0.76 -5.38 17.32
CA VAL A 63 -1.30 -6.48 16.53
C VAL A 63 -0.48 -7.75 16.80
N SER A 64 -1.17 -8.87 16.99
CA SER A 64 -0.52 -10.16 17.16
C SER A 64 0.19 -10.61 15.88
N SER A 65 1.24 -11.41 16.00
CA SER A 65 2.09 -11.80 14.87
C SER A 65 1.33 -12.50 13.73
N ASP A 66 0.30 -13.28 14.06
CA ASP A 66 -0.59 -13.96 13.12
C ASP A 66 -1.51 -13.01 12.34
N GLN A 67 -1.75 -11.81 12.87
CA GLN A 67 -2.59 -10.77 12.25
C GLN A 67 -1.76 -9.68 11.54
N LEU A 68 -0.43 -9.68 11.69
CA LEU A 68 0.45 -8.71 11.04
C LEU A 68 0.30 -8.68 9.50
N PRO A 69 0.23 -9.83 8.79
CA PRO A 69 0.05 -9.81 7.34
C PRO A 69 -1.23 -9.08 6.92
N THR A 70 -2.32 -9.30 7.66
CA THR A 70 -3.62 -8.67 7.45
C THR A 70 -3.55 -7.16 7.72
N ALA A 71 -3.03 -6.75 8.88
CA ALA A 71 -3.00 -5.33 9.24
C ALA A 71 -2.11 -4.50 8.30
N ILE A 72 -0.99 -5.07 7.85
CA ILE A 72 -0.10 -4.40 6.90
C ILE A 72 -0.72 -4.36 5.50
N SER A 73 -1.41 -5.41 5.06
CA SER A 73 -2.06 -5.42 3.74
C SER A 73 -3.18 -4.38 3.63
N GLU A 74 -3.95 -4.19 4.71
CA GLU A 74 -4.97 -3.15 4.80
C GLU A 74 -4.37 -1.73 4.69
N GLU A 75 -3.25 -1.45 5.35
CA GLU A 75 -2.61 -0.13 5.26
C GLU A 75 -1.98 0.09 3.87
N ILE A 76 -1.37 -0.93 3.25
CA ILE A 76 -0.91 -0.87 1.85
C ILE A 76 -2.08 -0.50 0.94
N TRP A 77 -3.19 -1.22 1.07
CA TRP A 77 -4.37 -0.99 0.24
C TRP A 77 -4.92 0.43 0.42
N LYS A 78 -5.05 0.89 1.67
CA LYS A 78 -5.49 2.25 1.99
C LYS A 78 -4.61 3.31 1.33
N ARG A 79 -3.29 3.15 1.35
CA ARG A 79 -2.34 4.07 0.68
C ARG A 79 -2.46 4.01 -0.84
N GLN A 80 -2.59 2.82 -1.43
CA GLN A 80 -2.83 2.67 -2.86
C GLN A 80 -4.14 3.35 -3.29
N LYS A 81 -5.22 3.13 -2.55
CA LYS A 81 -6.54 3.76 -2.77
C LYS A 81 -6.45 5.28 -2.66
N ALA A 82 -5.78 5.81 -1.64
CA ALA A 82 -5.57 7.25 -1.47
C ALA A 82 -4.81 7.88 -2.66
N ARG A 83 -3.76 7.22 -3.16
CA ARG A 83 -3.02 7.67 -4.35
C ARG A 83 -3.89 7.70 -5.59
N ILE A 84 -4.70 6.67 -5.80
CA ILE A 84 -5.64 6.61 -6.91
C ILE A 84 -6.67 7.75 -6.82
N MET A 85 -7.28 7.93 -5.65
CA MET A 85 -8.28 8.99 -5.43
C MET A 85 -7.67 10.40 -5.58
N SER A 86 -6.43 10.60 -5.12
CA SER A 86 -5.70 11.86 -5.32
C SER A 86 -5.49 12.17 -6.80
N ARG A 87 -5.09 11.17 -7.62
CA ARG A 87 -4.98 11.31 -9.08
C ARG A 87 -6.32 11.65 -9.74
N LYS A 88 -7.40 10.99 -9.31
CA LYS A 88 -8.77 11.24 -9.80
C LYS A 88 -9.27 12.64 -9.46
N ASN A 89 -9.02 13.12 -8.25
CA ASN A 89 -9.52 14.40 -7.74
C ASN A 89 -8.63 15.59 -8.13
N ASN A 90 -7.39 15.34 -8.57
CA ASN A 90 -6.49 16.36 -9.10
C ASN A 90 -5.90 15.94 -10.46
N PRO A 91 -6.71 15.94 -11.53
CA PRO A 91 -6.25 15.60 -12.88
C PRO A 91 -5.30 16.63 -13.49
N GLN A 92 -5.08 17.78 -12.83
CA GLN A 92 -4.05 18.75 -13.22
C GLN A 92 -2.70 18.31 -12.66
N GLY A 93 -2.08 17.34 -13.34
CA GLY A 93 -0.63 17.28 -13.35
C GLY A 93 -0.07 18.58 -13.95
N TRP A 94 0.91 19.17 -13.29
CA TRP A 94 1.72 20.29 -13.79
C TRP A 94 0.98 21.61 -14.10
N ILE A 95 0.95 22.51 -13.11
CA ILE A 95 1.11 23.94 -13.37
C ILE A 95 2.20 24.47 -12.42
N LEU A 96 3.42 24.52 -12.96
CA LEU A 96 4.48 25.52 -12.79
C LEU A 96 5.17 25.58 -11.40
N ASP A 97 6.34 24.97 -11.21
CA ASP A 97 7.63 25.63 -11.52
C ASP A 97 7.55 26.62 -12.69
N SER A 98 6.99 27.79 -12.42
CA SER A 98 7.36 29.02 -13.11
C SER A 98 7.70 29.99 -12.00
N ASP A 99 9.00 30.25 -11.89
CA ASP A 99 9.59 31.52 -11.47
C ASP A 99 8.70 32.38 -10.57
N PHE A 100 9.02 32.41 -9.27
CA PHE A 100 9.27 33.65 -8.50
C PHE A 100 9.94 33.34 -7.16
#